data_AF-B2THI8-F1
#
_entry.id   AF-B2THI8-F1
#
_cell.length_a   1.000
_cell.length_b   1.000
_cell.length_c   1.000
_cell.angle_alpha   90.00
_cell.angle_beta   90.00
_cell.angle_gamma   90.00
#
_symmetry.space_group_name_H-M   'P 1'
#
loop_
_entity.id
_entity.type
_entity.pdbx_description
1 polymer ?
#
loop_
_entity_poly.entity_id
_entity_poly.type
_entity_poly.pdbx_seq_one_letter_code
_entity_poly.pdbx_strand_id
1 'polypeptide(L)'
;MKKISLKAKIIGIYTTIIIICIVMTSLNYRLLYNRVKIISDKDDVVNKINMSIPIKIEISNEKWGDYVFENENSIQMIWNSINEIMNDFSEEENYITEGSNISIDANVYYLNGMKDKFKISDVLILNNRMYHDNNKLPLINRLKNDLLGYLYSTSNIANLINTRNRIVVSDSNNKVKELNDLDKEKLKNLISNSTKLDSDDGIKALTKEKKEALSHIKIYIYDKDDTSTKVKSCNVVNMDVYTDGIFVVQYMGDENGQHTYFKGDLKCICEEILEKNI
;
A
#
# COMPACT_ATOMS: atom_id res chain seq x y z
N MET A 1 42.32 58.24 13.21
CA MET A 1 41.93 56.88 13.63
C MET A 1 42.25 56.68 15.10
N LYS A 2 41.25 56.57 15.99
CA LYS A 2 41.48 56.35 17.44
C LYS A 2 41.97 54.91 17.67
N LYS A 3 43.17 54.75 18.25
CA LYS A 3 43.70 53.44 18.66
C LYS A 3 42.82 52.88 19.79
N ILE A 4 42.02 51.86 19.49
CA ILE A 4 41.28 51.11 20.50
C ILE A 4 42.30 50.46 21.43
N SER A 5 42.16 50.72 22.74
CA SER A 5 43.08 50.19 23.75
C SER A 5 43.03 48.65 23.77
N LEU A 6 44.17 48.01 24.03
CA LEU A 6 44.27 46.55 24.05
C LEU A 6 43.23 45.92 25.00
N LYS A 7 42.96 46.58 26.13
CA LYS A 7 41.94 46.18 27.11
C LYS A 7 40.51 46.20 26.53
N ALA A 8 40.17 47.22 25.72
CA ALA A 8 38.86 47.28 25.07
C ALA A 8 38.68 46.19 24.00
N LYS A 9 39.75 45.80 23.31
CA LYS A 9 39.74 44.65 22.38
C LYS A 9 39.52 43.33 23.11
N ILE A 10 40.22 43.12 24.22
CA ILE A 10 40.09 41.92 25.05
C ILE A 10 38.65 41.81 25.58
N ILE A 11 38.11 42.88 26.14
CA ILE A 11 36.73 42.92 26.62
C ILE A 11 35.76 42.59 25.48
N GLY A 12 35.90 43.22 24.32
CA GLY A 12 35.03 42.96 23.16
C GLY A 12 35.05 41.51 22.68
N ILE A 13 36.21 40.85 22.71
CA ILE A 13 36.34 39.42 22.38
C ILE A 13 35.57 38.56 23.39
N TYR A 14 35.75 38.81 24.70
CA TYR A 14 35.02 38.07 25.73
C TYR A 14 33.49 38.26 25.62
N THR A 15 33.02 39.48 25.36
CA THR A 15 31.59 39.75 25.19
C THR A 15 31.03 39.01 23.97
N THR A 16 31.79 38.96 22.87
CA THR A 16 31.38 38.26 21.65
C THR A 16 31.30 36.75 21.89
N ILE A 17 32.27 36.16 22.60
CA ILE A 17 32.25 34.73 22.94
C ILE A 17 31.05 34.40 23.81
N ILE A 18 30.74 35.23 24.82
CA ILE A 18 29.58 35.04 25.70
C ILE A 18 28.28 35.06 24.88
N ILE A 19 28.13 36.01 23.95
CA ILE A 19 26.96 36.09 23.07
C ILE A 19 26.84 34.83 22.20
N ILE A 20 27.94 34.34 21.62
CA ILE A 20 27.96 33.11 20.83
C ILE A 20 27.54 31.91 21.69
N CYS A 21 28.02 31.80 22.93
CA CYS A 21 27.62 30.74 23.85
C CYS A 21 26.13 30.80 24.19
N ILE A 22 25.57 32.00 24.41
CA ILE A 22 24.13 32.17 24.69
C ILE A 22 23.30 31.76 23.47
N VAL A 23 23.68 32.19 22.26
CA VAL A 23 22.98 31.84 21.02
C VAL A 23 23.05 30.33 20.77
N MET A 24 24.23 29.71 20.92
CA MET A 24 24.39 28.26 20.75
C MET A 24 23.61 27.46 21.80
N THR A 25 23.58 27.91 23.05
CA THR A 25 22.81 27.25 24.11
C THR A 25 21.32 27.38 23.85
N SER A 26 20.83 28.56 23.43
CA SER A 26 19.43 28.79 23.08
C SER A 26 18.99 27.94 21.88
N LEU A 27 19.81 27.87 20.82
CA LEU A 27 19.55 27.03 19.66
C LEU A 27 19.54 25.54 20.04
N ASN A 28 20.51 25.08 20.83
CA ASN A 28 20.53 23.69 21.31
C ASN A 28 19.36 23.37 22.23
N TYR A 29 18.98 24.28 23.13
CA TYR A 29 17.83 24.09 24.01
C TYR A 29 16.55 23.97 23.19
N ARG A 30 16.37 24.83 22.18
CA ARG A 30 15.20 24.79 21.29
C ARG A 30 15.19 23.55 20.39
N LEU A 31 16.35 23.05 19.95
CA LEU A 31 16.45 21.84 19.13
C LEU A 31 16.28 20.54 19.93
N LEU A 32 16.79 20.49 21.16
CA LEU A 32 16.77 19.30 22.02
C LEU A 32 15.51 19.21 22.89
N TYR A 33 15.07 20.30 23.51
CA TYR A 33 13.95 20.27 24.47
C TYR A 33 12.57 20.40 23.83
N ASN A 34 12.40 21.03 22.66
CA ASN A 34 11.10 20.98 21.95
C ASN A 34 10.75 19.58 21.43
N ARG A 35 11.70 18.63 21.44
CA ARG A 35 11.46 17.22 21.09
C ARG A 35 11.11 16.36 22.30
N VAL A 36 11.19 16.90 23.53
CA VAL A 36 10.87 16.16 24.76
C VAL A 36 9.53 16.67 25.30
N LYS A 37 8.45 16.03 24.89
CA LYS A 37 7.13 16.24 25.50
C LYS A 37 7.10 15.47 26.82
N ILE A 38 7.35 16.15 27.93
CA ILE A 38 7.23 15.55 29.27
C ILE A 38 5.74 15.30 29.53
N ILE A 39 5.35 14.03 29.59
CA ILE A 39 4.02 13.60 29.99
C ILE A 39 4.07 13.40 31.50
N SER A 40 3.40 14.26 32.25
CA SER A 40 3.44 14.29 33.72
C SER A 40 2.55 13.25 34.39
N ASP A 41 1.70 12.57 33.63
CA ASP A 41 0.70 11.65 34.18
C ASP A 41 1.10 10.19 33.92
N LYS A 42 1.27 9.42 35.00
CA LYS A 42 1.70 8.01 34.97
C LYS A 42 0.65 7.14 34.25
N ASP A 43 -0.62 7.52 34.36
CA ASP A 43 -1.72 6.79 33.72
C ASP A 43 -1.80 7.12 32.22
N ASP A 44 -1.47 8.34 31.79
CA ASP A 44 -1.32 8.66 30.36
C ASP A 44 -0.10 7.98 29.73
N VAL A 45 0.99 7.82 30.49
CA VAL A 45 2.18 7.09 30.04
C VAL A 45 1.87 5.60 29.88
N VAL A 46 1.20 4.98 30.86
CA VAL A 46 0.80 3.56 30.77
C VAL A 46 -0.25 3.35 29.68
N ASN A 47 -1.22 4.25 29.53
CA ASN A 47 -2.20 4.18 28.43
C ASN A 47 -1.53 4.32 27.07
N LYS A 48 -0.59 5.26 26.90
CA LYS A 48 0.17 5.36 25.64
C LYS A 48 1.06 4.16 25.38
N ILE A 49 1.78 3.64 26.38
CA ILE A 49 2.62 2.42 26.24
C ILE A 49 1.75 1.21 25.86
N ASN A 50 0.57 1.07 26.47
CA ASN A 50 -0.38 -0.01 26.15
C ASN A 50 -1.09 0.18 24.80
N MET A 51 -1.22 1.43 24.32
CA MET A 51 -1.61 1.77 22.94
C MET A 51 -0.43 1.66 21.94
N SER A 52 0.80 1.37 22.39
CA SER A 52 1.99 1.44 21.52
C SER A 52 2.31 0.15 20.76
N ILE A 53 1.64 -0.96 21.06
CA ILE A 53 1.96 -2.26 20.48
C ILE A 53 0.76 -2.79 19.69
N PRO A 54 0.69 -2.49 18.38
CA PRO A 54 -0.23 -3.16 17.48
C PRO A 54 0.04 -4.66 17.44
N ILE A 55 -1.01 -5.47 17.57
CA ILE A 55 -0.94 -6.94 17.53
C ILE A 55 -1.60 -7.53 16.29
N LYS A 56 -2.43 -6.75 15.59
CA LYS A 56 -3.12 -7.14 14.36
C LYS A 56 -3.46 -5.90 13.56
N ILE A 57 -3.30 -5.97 12.25
CA ILE A 57 -3.78 -4.95 11.32
C ILE A 57 -4.67 -5.65 10.30
N GLU A 58 -5.89 -5.16 10.11
CA GLU A 58 -6.79 -5.60 9.05
C GLU A 58 -6.90 -4.47 8.05
N ILE A 59 -6.62 -4.75 6.78
CA ILE A 59 -6.82 -3.81 5.69
C ILE A 59 -7.93 -4.33 4.78
N SER A 60 -8.65 -3.40 4.17
CA SER A 60 -9.77 -3.68 3.28
C SER A 60 -9.72 -2.70 2.12
N ASN A 61 -10.04 -3.22 0.94
CA ASN A 61 -10.26 -2.43 -0.25
C ASN A 61 -11.54 -2.94 -0.93
N GLU A 62 -12.37 -2.01 -1.39
CA GLU A 62 -13.68 -2.32 -1.95
C GLU A 62 -13.62 -3.33 -3.11
N LYS A 63 -12.54 -3.28 -3.91
CA LYS A 63 -12.39 -4.10 -5.12
C LYS A 63 -11.53 -5.34 -4.86
N TRP A 64 -10.50 -5.26 -4.03
CA TRP A 64 -9.56 -6.35 -3.76
C TRP A 64 -9.94 -7.24 -2.56
N GLY A 65 -10.89 -6.80 -1.73
CA GLY A 65 -11.26 -7.50 -0.50
C GLY A 65 -10.30 -7.17 0.64
N ASP A 66 -10.11 -8.13 1.53
CA ASP A 66 -9.46 -7.90 2.82
C ASP A 66 -8.10 -8.61 2.90
N TYR A 67 -7.24 -8.12 3.78
CA TYR A 67 -6.00 -8.79 4.16
C TYR A 67 -5.72 -8.57 5.64
N VAL A 68 -5.22 -9.61 6.31
CA VAL A 68 -4.96 -9.59 7.75
C VAL A 68 -3.48 -9.81 8.01
N PHE A 69 -2.87 -8.87 8.71
CA PHE A 69 -1.52 -8.98 9.24
C PHE A 69 -1.58 -9.47 10.67
N GLU A 70 -0.98 -10.64 10.91
CA GLU A 70 -0.83 -11.23 12.26
C GLU A 70 0.65 -11.41 12.65
N ASN A 71 1.59 -11.26 11.71
CA ASN A 71 3.01 -11.36 11.99
C ASN A 71 3.58 -10.03 12.50
N GLU A 72 4.34 -10.10 13.59
CA GLU A 72 4.92 -8.94 14.27
C GLU A 72 5.76 -8.06 13.32
N ASN A 73 6.58 -8.67 12.46
CA ASN A 73 7.44 -7.93 11.53
C ASN A 73 6.66 -7.04 10.56
N SER A 74 5.63 -7.56 9.88
CA SER A 74 4.86 -6.75 8.92
C SER A 74 4.03 -5.69 9.64
N ILE A 75 3.47 -6.03 10.80
CA ILE A 75 2.75 -5.08 11.65
C ILE A 75 3.67 -3.92 12.05
N GLN A 76 4.88 -4.22 12.52
CA GLN A 76 5.86 -3.22 12.94
C GLN A 76 6.32 -2.37 11.75
N MET A 77 6.54 -2.95 10.57
CA MET A 77 6.91 -2.20 9.37
C MET A 77 5.81 -1.20 8.99
N ILE A 78 4.55 -1.64 8.93
CA ILE A 78 3.40 -0.77 8.63
C ILE A 78 3.28 0.34 9.68
N TRP A 79 3.38 -0.01 10.96
CA TRP A 79 3.25 0.95 12.04
C TRP A 79 4.39 1.99 12.05
N ASN A 80 5.61 1.58 11.73
CA ASN A 80 6.75 2.49 11.58
C ASN A 80 6.52 3.48 10.43
N SER A 81 5.99 3.04 9.29
CA SER A 81 5.65 3.94 8.18
C SER A 81 4.55 4.93 8.56
N ILE A 82 3.52 4.48 9.31
CA ILE A 82 2.49 5.37 9.84
C ILE A 82 3.11 6.41 10.78
N ASN A 83 3.97 6.00 11.71
CA ASN A 83 4.67 6.91 12.62
C ASN A 83 5.58 7.90 11.89
N GLU A 84 6.23 7.47 10.81
CA GLU A 84 7.05 8.35 9.97
C GLU A 84 6.20 9.45 9.30
N ILE A 85 5.02 9.09 8.78
CA ILE A 85 4.06 10.07 8.21
C ILE A 85 3.53 11.03 9.28
N MET A 86 3.31 10.54 10.50
CA MET A 86 2.81 11.36 11.62
C MET A 86 3.87 12.30 12.22
N ASN A 87 5.16 12.09 11.94
CA ASN A 87 6.22 12.95 12.44
C ASN A 87 6.10 14.36 11.87
N ASP A 88 6.45 15.36 12.70
CA ASP A 88 6.40 16.79 12.37
C ASP A 88 5.01 17.26 11.89
N PHE A 89 4.12 17.31 12.87
CA PHE A 89 2.69 17.65 12.78
C PHE A 89 2.43 18.98 12.05
N SER A 90 1.71 18.89 10.93
CA SER A 90 0.99 19.99 10.31
C SER A 90 -0.41 19.46 9.96
N GLU A 91 -1.38 19.71 10.84
CA GLU A 91 -2.79 19.47 10.53
C GLU A 91 -3.21 20.47 9.43
N GLU A 92 -3.47 19.97 8.22
CA GLU A 92 -4.24 20.71 7.23
C GLU A 92 -5.70 20.24 7.34
N GLU A 93 -6.55 21.06 7.96
CA GLU A 93 -7.95 20.72 8.23
C GLU A 93 -8.83 20.61 6.96
N ASN A 94 -8.34 21.02 5.79
CA ASN A 94 -9.18 21.20 4.60
C ASN A 94 -8.52 20.74 3.28
N TYR A 95 -7.87 19.57 3.26
CA TYR A 95 -7.49 18.97 1.98
C TYR A 95 -8.68 18.23 1.36
N ILE A 96 -9.15 18.72 0.22
CA ILE A 96 -10.08 18.00 -0.65
C ILE A 96 -9.23 17.07 -1.50
N THR A 97 -9.42 15.75 -1.34
CA THR A 97 -8.74 14.74 -2.17
C THR A 97 -9.10 14.94 -3.64
N GLU A 98 -8.21 15.58 -4.39
CA GLU A 98 -8.25 15.60 -5.84
C GLU A 98 -7.64 14.30 -6.37
N GLY A 99 -8.46 13.27 -6.51
CA GLY A 99 -8.28 12.37 -7.66
C GLY A 99 -7.74 10.96 -7.44
N SER A 100 -7.37 10.48 -6.25
CA SER A 100 -7.12 9.03 -6.12
C SER A 100 -8.40 8.20 -6.02
N ASN A 101 -8.56 7.30 -6.98
CA ASN A 101 -9.65 6.33 -7.03
C ASN A 101 -9.42 5.12 -6.10
N ILE A 102 -8.22 5.00 -5.52
CA ILE A 102 -7.86 3.86 -4.70
C ILE A 102 -7.78 4.29 -3.24
N SER A 103 -8.64 3.69 -2.42
CA SER A 103 -8.57 3.85 -0.97
C SER A 103 -8.50 2.51 -0.27
N ILE A 104 -7.72 2.47 0.81
CA ILE A 104 -7.61 1.34 1.71
C ILE A 104 -8.11 1.79 3.08
N ASP A 105 -9.11 1.09 3.58
CA ASP A 105 -9.61 1.24 4.94
C ASP A 105 -8.97 0.17 5.84
N ALA A 106 -8.59 0.55 7.05
CA ALA A 106 -7.83 -0.32 7.93
C ALA A 106 -8.23 -0.18 9.40
N ASN A 107 -8.06 -1.29 10.12
CA ASN A 107 -8.28 -1.40 11.56
C ASN A 107 -6.99 -1.88 12.22
N VAL A 108 -6.52 -1.16 13.24
CA VAL A 108 -5.36 -1.54 14.05
C VAL A 108 -5.86 -1.99 15.41
N TYR A 109 -5.49 -3.20 15.81
CA TYR A 109 -5.85 -3.77 17.11
C TYR A 109 -4.61 -3.78 18.00
N TYR A 110 -4.78 -3.32 19.24
CA TYR A 110 -3.70 -3.21 20.22
C TYR A 110 -3.83 -4.28 21.31
N LEU A 111 -2.72 -4.57 21.99
CA LEU A 111 -2.68 -5.57 23.06
C LEU A 111 -3.68 -5.29 24.19
N ASN A 112 -3.99 -4.01 24.44
CA ASN A 112 -4.94 -3.58 25.46
C ASN A 112 -6.41 -3.68 25.03
N GLY A 113 -6.70 -4.23 23.84
CA GLY A 113 -8.05 -4.36 23.29
C GLY A 113 -8.61 -3.11 22.64
N MET A 114 -7.85 -2.01 22.58
CA MET A 114 -8.25 -0.82 21.81
C MET A 114 -8.16 -1.08 20.31
N LYS A 115 -8.91 -0.27 19.56
CA LYS A 115 -9.00 -0.35 18.11
C LYS A 115 -8.96 1.04 17.51
N ASP A 116 -7.98 1.27 16.64
CA ASP A 116 -7.89 2.48 15.84
C ASP A 116 -8.30 2.20 14.40
N LYS A 117 -8.80 3.23 13.73
CA LYS A 117 -9.13 3.17 12.32
C LYS A 117 -8.24 4.13 11.56
N PHE A 118 -7.66 3.65 10.48
CA PHE A 118 -7.03 4.53 9.50
C PHE A 118 -7.55 4.26 8.10
N LYS A 119 -7.47 5.29 7.27
CA LYS A 119 -7.77 5.25 5.85
C LYS A 119 -6.61 5.87 5.12
N ILE A 120 -6.19 5.24 4.03
CA ILE A 120 -5.13 5.77 3.19
C ILE A 120 -5.59 5.86 1.73
N SER A 121 -5.33 7.02 1.12
CA SER A 121 -5.45 7.30 -0.30
C SER A 121 -4.31 8.27 -0.66
N ASP A 122 -4.58 9.49 -1.10
CA ASP A 122 -3.58 10.56 -1.22
C ASP A 122 -3.34 11.31 0.10
N VAL A 123 -4.13 10.94 1.10
CA VAL A 123 -4.01 11.39 2.48
C VAL A 123 -3.98 10.17 3.39
N LEU A 124 -3.33 10.30 4.53
CA LEU A 124 -3.51 9.37 5.65
C LEU A 124 -4.50 9.99 6.61
N ILE A 125 -5.59 9.30 6.92
CA ILE A 125 -6.54 9.68 7.96
C ILE A 125 -6.41 8.65 9.08
N LEU A 126 -6.08 9.06 10.30
CA LEU A 126 -6.00 8.18 11.48
C LEU A 126 -6.79 8.84 12.61
N ASN A 127 -7.77 8.11 13.19
CA ASN A 127 -8.61 8.62 14.29
C ASN A 127 -9.17 10.03 14.04
N ASN A 128 -9.74 10.25 12.84
CA ASN A 128 -10.31 11.52 12.38
C ASN A 128 -9.30 12.67 12.18
N ARG A 129 -7.99 12.43 12.28
CA ARG A 129 -6.95 13.41 11.93
C ARG A 129 -6.42 13.12 10.54
N MET A 130 -6.30 14.17 9.73
CA MET A 130 -5.77 14.09 8.37
C MET A 130 -4.30 14.49 8.35
N TYR A 131 -3.49 13.67 7.70
CA TYR A 131 -2.06 13.87 7.50
C TYR A 131 -1.82 13.99 5.99
N HIS A 132 -1.49 15.21 5.56
CA HIS A 132 -1.18 15.52 4.17
C HIS A 132 -0.24 16.74 4.12
N ASP A 133 0.84 16.62 3.36
CA ASP A 133 1.64 17.73 2.82
C ASP A 133 2.55 17.20 1.69
N ASN A 134 3.20 18.10 0.94
CA ASN A 134 4.07 17.74 -0.18
C ASN A 134 5.28 16.86 0.20
N ASN A 135 5.78 16.94 1.44
CA ASN A 135 6.87 16.10 1.93
C ASN A 135 6.38 14.73 2.41
N LYS A 136 5.13 14.63 2.87
CA LYS A 136 4.48 13.40 3.34
C LYS A 136 3.88 12.59 2.18
N LEU A 137 3.49 13.22 1.08
CA LEU A 137 2.87 12.55 -0.07
C LEU A 137 3.70 11.36 -0.61
N PRO A 138 5.04 11.43 -0.75
CA PRO A 138 5.85 10.26 -1.12
C PRO A 138 5.77 9.12 -0.11
N LEU A 139 5.73 9.41 1.20
CA LEU A 139 5.62 8.41 2.26
C LEU A 139 4.23 7.76 2.27
N ILE A 140 3.18 8.57 2.09
CA ILE A 140 1.79 8.11 1.97
C ILE A 140 1.65 7.20 0.75
N ASN A 141 2.16 7.61 -0.41
CA ASN A 141 2.10 6.81 -1.63
C ASN A 141 2.89 5.51 -1.52
N ARG A 142 4.05 5.53 -0.86
CA ARG A 142 4.81 4.31 -0.56
C ARG A 142 3.99 3.35 0.30
N LEU A 143 3.45 3.83 1.42
CA LEU A 143 2.62 2.99 2.30
C LEU A 143 1.36 2.47 1.57
N LYS A 144 0.68 3.33 0.79
CA LYS A 144 -0.46 2.94 -0.05
C LYS A 144 -0.09 1.78 -0.97
N ASN A 145 1.00 1.90 -1.71
CA ASN A 145 1.46 0.88 -2.66
C ASN A 145 1.92 -0.40 -1.95
N ASP A 146 2.59 -0.29 -0.80
CA ASP A 146 2.99 -1.45 -0.01
C ASP A 146 1.75 -2.23 0.46
N LEU A 147 0.72 -1.54 0.97
CA LEU A 147 -0.54 -2.15 1.39
C LEU A 147 -1.34 -2.76 0.22
N LEU A 148 -1.39 -2.10 -0.94
CA LEU A 148 -1.95 -2.68 -2.17
C LEU A 148 -1.21 -3.95 -2.59
N GLY A 149 0.11 -3.97 -2.44
CA GLY A 149 0.94 -5.14 -2.69
C GLY A 149 0.48 -6.36 -1.88
N TYR A 150 0.05 -6.19 -0.63
CA TYR A 150 -0.50 -7.31 0.17
C TYR A 150 -1.90 -7.73 -0.29
N LEU A 151 -2.73 -6.78 -0.71
CA LEU A 151 -4.06 -7.05 -1.26
C LEU A 151 -4.00 -7.84 -2.58
N TYR A 152 -2.94 -7.69 -3.37
CA TYR A 152 -2.64 -8.54 -4.54
C TYR A 152 -2.12 -9.93 -4.13
N SER A 153 -2.94 -10.66 -3.39
CA SER A 153 -2.68 -12.03 -2.94
C SER A 153 -3.42 -13.04 -3.81
N THR A 154 -2.93 -14.28 -3.83
CA THR A 154 -3.58 -15.38 -4.56
C THR A 154 -4.99 -15.63 -4.06
N SER A 155 -5.23 -15.54 -2.75
CA SER A 155 -6.56 -15.66 -2.14
C SER A 155 -7.51 -14.57 -2.64
N ASN A 156 -7.06 -13.33 -2.71
CA ASN A 156 -7.91 -12.22 -3.16
C ASN A 156 -8.21 -12.32 -4.65
N ILE A 157 -7.23 -12.64 -5.49
CA ILE A 157 -7.46 -12.89 -6.92
C ILE A 157 -8.44 -14.06 -7.12
N ALA A 158 -8.26 -15.15 -6.38
CA ALA A 158 -9.17 -16.29 -6.43
C ALA A 158 -10.60 -15.92 -6.00
N ASN A 159 -10.78 -15.02 -5.03
CA ASN A 159 -12.09 -14.53 -4.61
C ASN A 159 -12.80 -13.69 -5.69
N LEU A 160 -12.03 -13.03 -6.57
CA LEU A 160 -12.58 -12.35 -7.75
C LEU A 160 -13.12 -13.33 -8.79
N ILE A 161 -12.69 -14.59 -8.75
CA ILE A 161 -13.22 -15.67 -9.60
C ILE A 161 -14.45 -16.27 -8.91
N ASN A 162 -15.61 -15.66 -9.19
CA ASN A 162 -16.88 -16.09 -8.63
C ASN A 162 -17.98 -16.10 -9.70
N THR A 163 -19.15 -16.62 -9.32
CA THR A 163 -20.30 -16.79 -10.23
C THR A 163 -20.83 -15.46 -10.78
N ARG A 164 -20.72 -14.36 -10.02
CA ARG A 164 -21.22 -13.03 -10.42
C ARG A 164 -20.33 -12.33 -11.43
N ASN A 165 -19.02 -12.54 -11.33
CA ASN A 165 -18.06 -11.88 -12.20
C ASN A 165 -17.98 -12.59 -13.55
N ARG A 166 -17.97 -11.80 -14.62
CA ARG A 166 -17.77 -12.32 -15.98
C ARG A 166 -16.28 -12.52 -16.20
N ILE A 167 -15.91 -13.71 -16.69
CA ILE A 167 -14.51 -14.08 -16.88
C ILE A 167 -14.33 -14.63 -18.28
N VAL A 168 -13.38 -14.07 -19.00
CA VAL A 168 -13.13 -14.39 -20.41
C VAL A 168 -11.68 -14.80 -20.57
N VAL A 169 -11.44 -15.90 -21.27
CA VAL A 169 -10.11 -16.36 -21.70
C VAL A 169 -9.98 -16.15 -23.21
N SER A 170 -8.83 -15.67 -23.64
CA SER A 170 -8.48 -15.57 -25.06
C SER A 170 -7.06 -16.02 -25.34
N ASP A 171 -6.82 -16.63 -26.50
CA ASP A 171 -5.46 -16.96 -26.99
C ASP A 171 -4.90 -15.89 -27.94
N SER A 172 -3.66 -16.12 -28.39
CA SER A 172 -2.98 -15.31 -29.41
C SER A 172 -3.66 -15.33 -30.79
N ASN A 173 -4.54 -16.30 -31.07
CA ASN A 173 -5.32 -16.40 -32.30
C ASN A 173 -6.69 -15.69 -32.20
N ASN A 174 -6.91 -14.91 -31.13
CA ASN A 174 -8.19 -14.25 -30.82
C ASN A 174 -9.38 -15.23 -30.68
N LYS A 175 -9.13 -16.49 -30.34
CA LYS A 175 -10.20 -17.39 -29.88
C LYS A 175 -10.60 -16.92 -28.49
N VAL A 176 -11.87 -16.58 -28.30
CA VAL A 176 -12.39 -16.03 -27.05
C VAL A 176 -13.45 -16.95 -26.48
N LYS A 177 -13.39 -17.22 -25.18
CA LYS A 177 -14.42 -17.99 -24.48
C LYS A 177 -14.71 -17.44 -23.09
N GLU A 178 -15.99 -17.40 -22.76
CA GLU A 178 -16.47 -17.06 -21.42
C GLU A 178 -16.54 -18.32 -20.54
N LEU A 179 -16.11 -18.19 -19.29
CA LEU A 179 -16.03 -19.32 -18.36
C LEU A 179 -17.39 -19.60 -17.73
N ASN A 180 -17.79 -20.87 -17.76
CA ASN A 180 -18.89 -21.37 -16.92
C ASN A 180 -18.42 -21.60 -15.47
N ASP A 181 -19.36 -21.90 -14.57
CA ASP A 181 -19.05 -22.06 -13.14
C ASP A 181 -18.05 -23.20 -12.84
N LEU A 182 -18.06 -24.28 -13.63
CA LEU A 182 -17.09 -25.37 -13.47
C LEU A 182 -15.66 -24.93 -13.83
N ASP A 183 -15.52 -24.23 -14.96
CA ASP A 183 -14.23 -23.69 -15.41
C ASP A 183 -13.72 -22.62 -14.42
N LYS A 184 -14.63 -21.81 -13.86
CA LYS A 184 -14.30 -20.83 -12.81
C LYS A 184 -13.76 -21.51 -11.55
N GLU A 185 -14.42 -22.54 -11.04
CA GLU A 185 -13.95 -23.27 -9.85
C GLU A 185 -12.58 -23.91 -10.07
N LYS A 186 -12.34 -24.52 -11.24
CA LYS A 186 -11.01 -25.04 -11.60
C LYS A 186 -9.94 -23.94 -11.60
N LEU A 187 -10.19 -22.82 -12.28
CA LEU A 187 -9.26 -21.69 -12.35
C LEU A 187 -8.98 -21.11 -10.97
N LYS A 188 -10.02 -20.91 -10.17
CA LYS A 188 -9.93 -20.42 -8.78
C LYS A 188 -9.01 -21.29 -7.93
N ASN A 189 -9.16 -22.61 -8.02
CA ASN A 189 -8.32 -23.55 -7.27
C ASN A 189 -6.84 -23.49 -7.70
N LEU A 190 -6.58 -23.37 -9.01
CA LEU A 190 -5.21 -23.23 -9.52
C LEU A 190 -4.55 -21.93 -9.05
N ILE A 191 -5.28 -20.81 -9.09
CA ILE A 191 -4.76 -19.52 -8.60
C ILE A 191 -4.55 -19.57 -7.09
N SER A 192 -5.48 -20.15 -6.32
CA SER A 192 -5.34 -20.28 -4.86
C SER A 192 -4.07 -21.04 -4.47
N ASN A 193 -3.68 -22.04 -5.28
CA ASN A 193 -2.48 -22.86 -5.08
C ASN A 193 -1.21 -22.27 -5.72
N SER A 194 -1.31 -21.12 -6.40
CA SER A 194 -0.14 -20.46 -6.98
C SER A 194 0.71 -19.77 -5.91
N THR A 195 1.93 -19.40 -6.26
CA THR A 195 2.85 -18.68 -5.38
C THR A 195 3.15 -17.31 -5.95
N LYS A 196 2.95 -16.26 -5.16
CA LYS A 196 3.37 -14.90 -5.52
C LYS A 196 4.91 -14.86 -5.58
N LEU A 197 5.43 -14.27 -6.65
CA LEU A 197 6.86 -14.06 -6.84
C LEU A 197 7.24 -12.62 -6.47
N ASP A 198 8.46 -12.45 -5.99
CA ASP A 198 9.07 -11.13 -5.90
C ASP A 198 9.27 -10.54 -7.30
N SER A 199 9.06 -9.23 -7.44
CA SER A 199 9.03 -8.55 -8.73
C SER A 199 10.30 -8.78 -9.56
N ASP A 200 11.47 -8.75 -8.93
CA ASP A 200 12.75 -8.95 -9.61
C ASP A 200 12.89 -10.35 -10.22
N ASP A 201 12.40 -11.37 -9.51
CA ASP A 201 12.48 -12.76 -9.97
C ASP A 201 11.47 -13.03 -11.09
N GLY A 202 10.27 -12.44 -11.00
CA GLY A 202 9.27 -12.46 -12.07
C GLY A 202 9.76 -11.77 -13.35
N ILE A 203 10.35 -10.56 -13.23
CA ILE A 203 10.92 -9.83 -14.36
C ILE A 203 12.06 -10.62 -15.01
N LYS A 204 12.99 -11.18 -14.22
CA LYS A 204 14.09 -12.00 -14.75
C LYS A 204 13.57 -13.21 -15.52
N ALA A 205 12.54 -13.88 -14.99
CA ALA A 205 11.96 -15.05 -15.62
C ALA A 205 11.32 -14.73 -16.98
N LEU A 206 10.67 -13.57 -17.11
CA LEU A 206 10.01 -13.16 -18.36
C LEU A 206 10.96 -12.51 -19.37
N THR A 207 11.95 -11.75 -18.89
CA THR A 207 12.88 -10.98 -19.75
C THR A 207 13.88 -11.86 -20.48
N LYS A 208 14.24 -13.02 -19.91
CA LYS A 208 15.27 -13.91 -20.48
C LYS A 208 14.89 -14.49 -21.86
N GLU A 209 13.59 -14.56 -22.18
CA GLU A 209 13.12 -15.30 -23.36
C GLU A 209 12.18 -14.52 -24.29
N LYS A 210 11.94 -13.21 -24.06
CA LYS A 210 10.96 -12.41 -24.82
C LYS A 210 9.64 -13.16 -25.07
N LYS A 211 9.09 -13.77 -24.01
CA LYS A 211 7.92 -14.63 -24.15
C LYS A 211 6.70 -13.78 -24.46
N GLU A 212 5.99 -14.14 -25.52
CA GLU A 212 4.62 -13.69 -25.72
C GLU A 212 3.69 -14.50 -24.79
N ALA A 213 2.62 -13.87 -24.33
CA ALA A 213 1.62 -14.55 -23.54
C ALA A 213 0.88 -15.58 -24.41
N LEU A 214 0.70 -16.79 -23.88
CA LEU A 214 -0.07 -17.84 -24.55
C LEU A 214 -1.57 -17.57 -24.50
N SER A 215 -2.02 -17.00 -23.38
CA SER A 215 -3.42 -16.73 -23.13
C SER A 215 -3.58 -15.53 -22.21
N HIS A 216 -4.70 -14.85 -22.37
CA HIS A 216 -5.10 -13.70 -21.58
C HIS A 216 -6.41 -14.02 -20.88
N ILE A 217 -6.46 -13.83 -19.57
CA ILE A 217 -7.66 -13.96 -18.75
C ILE A 217 -8.09 -12.55 -18.35
N LYS A 218 -9.35 -12.21 -18.60
CA LYS A 218 -9.96 -10.94 -18.17
C LYS A 218 -11.08 -11.21 -17.18
N ILE A 219 -10.97 -10.68 -15.98
CA ILE A 219 -12.03 -10.69 -14.97
C ILE A 219 -12.68 -9.32 -14.97
N TYR A 220 -13.96 -9.28 -15.34
CA TYR A 220 -14.78 -8.07 -15.30
C TYR A 220 -15.49 -8.01 -13.95
N ILE A 221 -15.14 -7.01 -13.15
CA ILE A 221 -15.72 -6.77 -11.84
C ILE A 221 -16.88 -5.78 -12.01
N TYR A 222 -18.10 -6.25 -11.74
CA TYR A 222 -19.29 -5.40 -11.76
C TYR A 222 -19.45 -4.69 -10.43
N ASP A 223 -19.88 -3.43 -10.49
CA ASP A 223 -20.21 -2.69 -9.27
C ASP A 223 -21.51 -3.23 -8.63
N LYS A 224 -21.56 -3.27 -7.30
CA LYS A 224 -22.68 -3.88 -6.56
C LYS A 224 -24.00 -3.13 -6.75
N ASP A 225 -23.95 -1.87 -7.18
CA ASP A 225 -25.11 -0.97 -7.24
C ASP A 225 -25.69 -0.74 -8.65
N ASP A 226 -25.10 -1.30 -9.71
CA ASP A 226 -25.61 -1.07 -11.08
C ASP A 226 -26.61 -2.14 -11.51
N THR A 227 -27.88 -1.93 -11.14
CA THR A 227 -29.02 -2.72 -11.65
C THR A 227 -29.46 -2.33 -13.07
N SER A 228 -28.75 -1.41 -13.74
CA SER A 228 -29.12 -0.95 -15.08
C SER A 228 -28.41 -1.78 -16.16
N THR A 229 -29.16 -2.22 -17.16
CA THR A 229 -28.73 -3.05 -18.30
C THR A 229 -27.78 -2.34 -19.29
N LYS A 230 -27.04 -1.32 -18.85
CA LYS A 230 -26.01 -0.63 -19.63
C LYS A 230 -24.68 -0.68 -18.89
N VAL A 231 -24.00 -1.80 -19.04
CA VAL A 231 -22.62 -2.05 -18.60
C VAL A 231 -21.71 -0.88 -18.99
N LYS A 232 -21.50 0.07 -18.08
CA LYS A 232 -20.33 0.96 -18.10
C LYS A 232 -19.21 0.18 -17.41
N SER A 233 -18.17 -0.16 -18.16
CA SER A 233 -16.95 -0.85 -17.71
C SER A 233 -16.51 -0.32 -16.34
N CYS A 234 -16.59 -1.06 -15.22
CA CYS A 234 -16.09 -2.40 -14.86
C CYS A 234 -14.57 -2.43 -14.80
N ASN A 235 -14.01 -2.27 -13.59
CA ASN A 235 -12.59 -2.50 -13.37
C ASN A 235 -12.22 -3.91 -13.85
N VAL A 236 -11.10 -4.03 -14.55
CA VAL A 236 -10.65 -5.29 -15.15
C VAL A 236 -9.36 -5.74 -14.51
N VAL A 237 -9.35 -6.97 -14.01
CA VAL A 237 -8.10 -7.69 -13.73
C VAL A 237 -7.72 -8.46 -14.99
N ASN A 238 -6.58 -8.10 -15.58
CA ASN A 238 -5.96 -8.83 -16.67
C ASN A 238 -4.95 -9.80 -16.10
N MET A 239 -4.92 -11.02 -16.62
CA MET A 239 -3.89 -12.00 -16.32
C MET A 239 -3.29 -12.58 -17.61
N ASP A 240 -1.99 -12.41 -17.78
CA ASP A 240 -1.25 -12.94 -18.91
C ASP A 240 -0.56 -14.24 -18.49
N VAL A 241 -0.84 -15.33 -19.22
CA VAL A 241 -0.35 -16.68 -18.92
C VAL A 241 0.79 -17.06 -19.87
N TYR A 242 1.90 -17.55 -19.33
CA TYR A 242 3.10 -17.93 -20.07
C TYR A 242 3.41 -19.43 -19.97
N THR A 243 4.30 -19.92 -20.83
CA THR A 243 4.62 -21.36 -21.00
C THR A 243 5.20 -22.05 -19.76
N ASP A 244 5.82 -21.32 -18.85
CA ASP A 244 6.67 -21.88 -17.78
C ASP A 244 5.95 -21.97 -16.43
N GLY A 245 4.61 -21.96 -16.46
CA GLY A 245 3.82 -21.86 -15.23
C GLY A 245 4.04 -20.52 -14.54
N ILE A 246 4.22 -19.45 -15.32
CA ILE A 246 4.27 -18.07 -14.83
C ILE A 246 3.06 -17.35 -15.38
N PHE A 247 2.43 -16.53 -14.54
CA PHE A 247 1.41 -15.60 -14.99
C PHE A 247 1.59 -14.23 -14.33
N VAL A 248 1.20 -13.18 -15.05
CA VAL A 248 1.28 -11.79 -14.61
C VAL A 248 -0.11 -11.28 -14.41
N VAL A 249 -0.38 -10.65 -13.27
CA VAL A 249 -1.65 -10.03 -12.94
C VAL A 249 -1.48 -8.51 -12.99
N GLN A 250 -2.38 -7.85 -13.71
CA GLN A 250 -2.45 -6.41 -13.80
C GLN A 250 -3.89 -5.96 -13.56
N TYR A 251 -4.07 -4.87 -12.83
CA TYR A 251 -5.38 -4.29 -12.63
C TYR A 251 -5.49 -2.92 -13.24
N MET A 252 -6.51 -2.79 -14.09
CA MET A 252 -6.76 -1.61 -14.91
C MET A 252 -7.48 -0.49 -14.14
N GLY A 253 -7.95 -0.77 -12.92
CA GLY A 253 -8.58 0.23 -12.06
C GLY A 253 -7.60 1.01 -11.19
N ASP A 254 -6.30 0.66 -11.20
CA ASP A 254 -5.28 1.34 -10.42
C ASP A 254 -4.47 2.33 -11.27
N GLU A 255 -4.03 3.42 -10.64
CA GLU A 255 -3.34 4.55 -11.31
C GLU A 255 -2.00 4.16 -11.94
N ASN A 256 -1.34 3.10 -11.46
CA ASN A 256 0.02 2.75 -11.86
C ASN A 256 0.13 1.45 -12.66
N GLY A 257 -0.99 0.76 -12.94
CA GLY A 257 -0.99 -0.48 -13.73
C GLY A 257 0.02 -1.53 -13.23
N GLN A 258 0.18 -1.65 -11.91
CA GLN A 258 1.23 -2.46 -11.29
C GLN A 258 1.10 -3.92 -11.72
N HIS A 259 2.23 -4.50 -12.14
CA HIS A 259 2.32 -5.92 -12.46
C HIS A 259 2.70 -6.70 -11.21
N THR A 260 1.95 -7.77 -10.93
CA THR A 260 2.30 -8.75 -9.91
C THR A 260 2.55 -10.10 -10.57
N TYR A 261 3.64 -10.75 -10.21
CA TYR A 261 4.09 -11.99 -10.83
C TYR A 261 3.75 -13.19 -9.94
N PHE A 262 3.32 -14.27 -10.58
CA PHE A 262 2.96 -15.49 -9.88
C PHE A 262 3.51 -16.72 -10.61
N LYS A 263 3.79 -17.76 -9.83
CA LYS A 263 4.12 -19.10 -10.32
C LYS A 263 2.95 -20.03 -10.06
N GLY A 264 2.36 -20.55 -11.14
CA GLY A 264 1.26 -21.50 -11.12
C GLY A 264 0.93 -21.96 -12.54
N ASP A 265 0.55 -23.22 -12.70
CA ASP A 265 0.21 -23.79 -14.01
C ASP A 265 -1.22 -23.45 -14.41
N LEU A 266 -1.37 -22.33 -15.10
CA LEU A 266 -2.63 -21.91 -15.72
C LEU A 266 -2.72 -22.30 -17.20
N LYS A 267 -1.67 -22.89 -17.77
CA LYS A 267 -1.60 -23.18 -19.20
C LYS A 267 -2.64 -24.24 -19.58
N CYS A 268 -2.62 -25.38 -18.89
CA CYS A 268 -3.49 -26.50 -19.23
C CYS A 268 -4.99 -26.16 -19.12
N ILE A 269 -5.39 -25.34 -18.14
CA ILE A 269 -6.79 -24.94 -18.00
C ILE A 269 -7.22 -23.97 -19.11
N CYS A 270 -6.35 -23.04 -19.51
CA CYS A 270 -6.63 -22.14 -20.62
C CYS A 270 -6.79 -22.92 -21.93
N GLU A 271 -5.89 -23.87 -22.21
CA GLU A 271 -5.99 -24.77 -23.37
C GLU A 271 -7.28 -25.60 -23.31
N GLU A 272 -7.61 -26.26 -22.19
CA GLU A 272 -8.85 -27.05 -22.03
C GLU A 272 -10.10 -26.21 -22.30
N ILE A 273 -10.17 -24.99 -21.74
CA ILE A 273 -11.30 -24.08 -21.93
C ILE A 273 -11.46 -23.75 -23.41
N LEU A 274 -10.36 -23.36 -24.07
CA LEU A 274 -10.36 -22.95 -25.45
C LEU A 274 -10.60 -24.12 -26.41
N GLU A 275 -10.10 -25.32 -26.13
CA GLU A 275 -10.24 -26.52 -26.97
C GLU A 275 -11.60 -27.22 -26.89
N LYS A 276 -12.42 -26.93 -25.87
CA LYS A 276 -13.78 -27.49 -25.66
C LYS A 276 -14.82 -27.19 -26.77
N ASN A 277 -14.39 -26.95 -28.01
CA ASN A 277 -15.18 -26.88 -29.24
C ASN A 277 -14.45 -27.59 -30.41
N ILE A 278 -14.29 -28.91 -30.30
CA ILE A 278 -14.43 -29.87 -31.42
C ILE A 278 -15.51 -30.87 -30.99
#